data_AF-A0A7C9HS88-F1
#
_entry.id   AF-A0A7C9HS88-F1
#
_cell.length_a   1.000
_cell.length_b   1.000
_cell.length_c   1.000
_cell.angle_alpha   90.00
_cell.angle_beta   90.00
_cell.angle_gamma   90.00
#
_symmetry.space_group_name_H-M   'P 1'
#
loop_
_entity.id
_entity.type
_entity.pdbx_description
1 polymer ?
#
loop_
_entity_poly.entity_id
_entity_poly.type
_entity_poly.pdbx_seq_one_letter_code
_entity_poly.pdbx_strand_id
1 'polypeptide(L)'
;MGDPVKILEARESVGFDAIFDRYYANSGLNPESVHVFLKYMATEMYLPMDKLRPTDRFDVELSQRTSEWDSGFGLVLDEVMRSAREAGVEITGKIESIDDYIRWMCAIEAASGKPLR
;
A
#
# COMPACT_ATOMS: atom_id res chain seq x y z
N MET A 1 12.01 22.37 11.94
CA MET A 1 11.02 21.37 11.46
C MET A 1 11.67 20.69 10.26
N GLY A 2 12.08 19.43 10.40
CA GLY A 2 12.78 18.71 9.32
C GLY A 2 11.79 18.36 8.21
N ASP A 3 12.27 18.38 6.97
CA ASP A 3 11.52 18.00 5.78
C ASP A 3 11.10 16.50 5.86
N PRO A 4 9.80 16.18 6.03
CA PRO A 4 9.30 14.80 6.16
C PRO A 4 9.74 13.88 5.02
N VAL A 5 9.88 14.39 3.79
CA VAL A 5 10.44 13.63 2.67
C VAL A 5 11.85 13.14 2.97
N LYS A 6 12.70 14.00 3.56
CA LYS A 6 14.06 13.61 3.98
C LYS A 6 14.04 12.57 5.09
N ILE A 7 12.99 12.53 5.91
CA ILE A 7 12.85 11.54 6.99
C ILE A 7 12.57 10.15 6.40
N LEU A 8 11.72 10.05 5.39
CA LEU A 8 11.42 8.77 4.73
C LEU A 8 12.62 8.26 3.91
N GLU A 9 13.31 9.13 3.19
CA GLU A 9 14.49 8.76 2.40
C GLU A 9 15.68 8.35 3.28
N ALA A 10 15.83 8.99 4.45
CA ALA A 10 16.86 8.64 5.44
C ALA A 10 16.50 7.45 6.34
N ARG A 11 15.26 6.94 6.25
CA ARG A 11 14.80 5.78 7.03
C ARG A 11 15.68 4.56 6.73
N GLU A 12 15.89 3.69 7.71
CA GLU A 12 16.54 2.40 7.49
C GLU A 12 15.86 1.62 6.36
N SER A 13 16.65 0.97 5.50
CA SER A 13 16.11 0.08 4.47
C SER A 13 15.75 -1.26 5.09
N VAL A 14 14.52 -1.72 4.87
CA VAL A 14 14.07 -3.05 5.30
C VAL A 14 13.62 -3.83 4.08
N GLY A 15 14.23 -5.00 3.86
CA GLY A 15 13.91 -5.87 2.74
C GLY A 15 12.49 -6.44 2.82
N PHE A 16 11.95 -6.84 1.67
CA PHE A 16 10.59 -7.37 1.56
C PHE A 16 10.35 -8.55 2.51
N ASP A 17 11.24 -9.54 2.54
CA ASP A 17 11.07 -10.73 3.38
C ASP A 17 10.90 -10.35 4.86
N ALA A 18 11.69 -9.38 5.35
CA ALA A 18 11.57 -8.90 6.72
C ALA A 18 10.26 -8.11 6.96
N ILE A 19 9.75 -7.39 5.96
CA ILE A 19 8.42 -6.76 6.03
C ILE A 19 7.35 -7.85 6.07
N PHE A 20 7.42 -8.83 5.17
CA PHE A 20 6.44 -9.90 5.09
C PHE A 20 6.39 -10.71 6.37
N ASP A 21 7.54 -11.14 6.88
CA ASP A 21 7.65 -11.91 8.11
C ASP A 21 7.08 -11.15 9.31
N ARG A 22 7.35 -9.83 9.40
CA ARG A 22 6.90 -9.01 10.53
C ARG A 22 5.41 -8.71 10.51
N TYR A 23 4.81 -8.48 9.34
CA TYR A 23 3.44 -7.94 9.24
C TYR A 23 2.42 -8.93 8.66
N TYR A 24 2.86 -9.91 7.87
CA TYR A 24 1.99 -10.74 7.05
C TYR A 24 2.19 -12.26 7.21
N ALA A 25 3.22 -12.74 7.91
CA ALA A 25 3.52 -14.17 8.06
C ALA A 25 2.30 -15.05 8.44
N ASN A 26 1.45 -14.55 9.35
CA ASN A 26 0.27 -15.26 9.85
C ASN A 26 -1.05 -14.70 9.30
N SER A 27 -1.00 -13.86 8.26
CA SER A 27 -2.18 -13.19 7.70
C SER A 27 -2.95 -14.06 6.70
N GLY A 28 -2.34 -15.14 6.19
CA GLY A 28 -2.88 -15.94 5.09
C GLY A 28 -2.79 -15.26 3.71
N LEU A 29 -2.19 -14.08 3.61
CA LEU A 29 -1.98 -13.38 2.34
C LEU A 29 -0.87 -14.05 1.53
N ASN A 30 -1.03 -14.03 0.20
CA ASN A 30 0.00 -14.51 -0.72
C ASN A 30 1.19 -13.52 -0.73
N PRO A 31 2.43 -13.97 -0.44
CA PRO A 31 3.62 -13.12 -0.48
C PRO A 31 3.83 -12.42 -1.82
N GLU A 32 3.54 -13.08 -2.94
CA GLU A 32 3.70 -12.49 -4.26
C GLU A 32 2.76 -11.30 -4.47
N SER A 33 1.49 -11.46 -4.13
CA SER A 33 0.49 -10.37 -4.19
C SER A 33 0.89 -9.20 -3.29
N VAL A 34 1.32 -9.48 -2.05
CA VAL A 34 1.78 -8.45 -1.12
C VAL A 34 3.00 -7.70 -1.69
N HIS A 35 3.97 -8.40 -2.27
CA HIS A 35 5.14 -7.78 -2.91
C HIS A 35 4.74 -6.89 -4.08
N VAL A 36 3.84 -7.37 -4.95
CA VAL A 36 3.35 -6.61 -6.10
C VAL A 36 2.64 -5.33 -5.68
N PHE A 37 1.72 -5.41 -4.72
CA PHE A 37 1.00 -4.23 -4.23
C PHE A 37 1.91 -3.26 -3.47
N LEU A 38 2.87 -3.76 -2.68
CA LEU A 38 3.84 -2.88 -2.01
C LEU A 38 4.77 -2.18 -3.02
N LYS A 39 5.20 -2.89 -4.07
CA LYS A 39 6.02 -2.33 -5.16
C LYS A 39 5.25 -1.28 -5.95
N TYR A 40 3.95 -1.50 -6.17
CA TYR A 40 3.08 -0.52 -6.81
C TYR A 40 3.01 0.76 -5.95
N MET A 41 2.75 0.63 -4.64
CA MET A 41 2.76 1.76 -3.72
C MET A 41 4.09 2.52 -3.73
N ALA A 42 5.22 1.81 -3.77
CA ALA A 42 6.55 2.42 -3.89
C ALA A 42 6.67 3.29 -5.15
N THR A 43 6.13 2.80 -6.26
CA THR A 43 6.14 3.49 -7.55
C THR A 43 5.26 4.75 -7.50
N GLU A 44 4.02 4.64 -7.04
CA GLU A 44 3.08 5.77 -6.94
C GLU A 44 3.57 6.87 -5.98
N MET A 45 4.25 6.48 -4.90
CA MET A 45 4.76 7.42 -3.90
C MET A 45 6.15 7.96 -4.25
N TYR A 46 6.75 7.52 -5.37
CA TYR A 46 8.13 7.83 -5.76
C TYR A 46 9.14 7.55 -4.63
N LEU A 47 8.94 6.44 -3.92
CA LEU A 47 9.79 6.01 -2.81
C LEU A 47 10.37 4.63 -3.09
N PRO A 48 11.60 4.36 -2.67
CA PRO A 48 12.12 3.00 -2.69
C PRO A 48 11.25 2.08 -1.82
N MET A 49 10.94 0.88 -2.32
CA MET A 49 10.06 -0.08 -1.63
C MET A 49 10.56 -0.45 -0.23
N ASP A 50 11.88 -0.51 -0.05
CA ASP A 50 12.54 -0.83 1.22
C ASP A 50 12.46 0.30 2.26
N LYS A 51 11.96 1.49 1.89
CA LYS A 51 11.66 2.61 2.80
C LYS A 51 10.21 2.62 3.30
N LEU A 52 9.31 1.97 2.57
CA LEU A 52 7.90 1.87 2.94
C LEU A 52 7.71 0.88 4.09
N ARG A 53 6.70 1.17 4.91
CA ARG A 53 6.22 0.29 5.98
C ARG A 53 4.72 0.11 5.84
N PRO A 54 4.17 -1.09 6.11
CA PRO A 54 2.72 -1.29 6.15
C PRO A 54 1.98 -0.30 7.06
N THR A 55 2.62 0.14 8.14
CA THR A 55 2.05 1.09 9.10
C THR A 55 2.09 2.55 8.65
N ASP A 56 2.74 2.88 7.53
CA ASP A 56 2.79 4.27 7.04
C ASP A 56 1.39 4.71 6.65
N ARG A 57 0.91 5.80 7.26
CA ARG A 57 -0.40 6.38 6.96
C ARG A 57 -0.30 7.38 5.83
N PHE A 58 -1.36 7.41 5.03
CA PHE A 58 -1.46 8.33 3.90
C PHE A 58 -1.57 9.80 4.33
N ASP A 59 -2.19 10.07 5.47
CA ASP A 59 -2.45 11.41 5.99
C ASP A 59 -1.37 11.94 6.96
N VAL A 60 -0.42 11.09 7.38
CA VAL A 60 0.64 11.45 8.32
C VAL A 60 2.01 11.25 7.68
N GLU A 61 2.52 10.02 7.66
CA GLU A 61 3.88 9.73 7.18
C GLU A 61 4.04 10.05 5.70
N LEU A 62 3.03 9.72 4.89
CA LEU A 62 3.06 9.93 3.44
C LEU A 62 2.40 11.25 3.01
N SER A 63 1.93 12.07 3.97
CA SER A 63 1.14 13.29 3.71
C SER A 63 1.72 14.21 2.64
N GLN A 64 3.05 14.32 2.53
CA GLN A 64 3.71 15.18 1.53
C GLN A 64 3.79 14.57 0.13
N ARG A 65 3.64 13.25 0.01
CA ARG A 65 3.53 12.54 -1.27
C ARG A 65 2.06 12.36 -1.69
N THR A 66 1.13 12.63 -0.77
CA THR A 66 -0.31 12.43 -0.91
C THR A 66 -1.12 13.73 -0.80
N SER A 67 -0.46 14.88 -0.63
CA SER A 67 -1.10 16.17 -0.31
C SER A 67 -1.89 16.79 -1.45
N GLU A 68 -1.74 16.31 -2.69
CA GLU A 68 -2.48 16.83 -3.84
C GLU A 68 -3.53 15.81 -4.29
N TRP A 69 -4.73 16.25 -4.65
CA TRP A 69 -5.78 15.35 -5.18
C TRP A 69 -5.35 14.60 -6.46
N ASP A 70 -4.34 15.11 -7.16
CA ASP A 70 -3.67 14.51 -8.32
C ASP A 70 -2.38 13.74 -7.96
N SER A 71 -2.11 13.56 -6.67
CA SER A 71 -0.97 12.79 -6.16
C SER A 71 -1.37 11.34 -5.87
N GLY A 72 -0.36 10.46 -5.69
CA GLY A 72 -0.51 9.00 -5.69
C GLY A 72 -1.60 8.43 -4.78
N PHE A 73 -2.04 9.12 -3.71
CA PHE A 73 -3.12 8.63 -2.85
C PHE A 73 -4.51 8.64 -3.53
N GLY A 74 -4.83 9.67 -4.31
CA GLY A 74 -6.10 9.71 -5.05
C GLY A 74 -6.22 8.56 -6.04
N LEU A 75 -5.11 8.28 -6.75
CA LEU A 75 -5.01 7.16 -7.69
C LEU A 75 -5.11 5.79 -7.00
N VAL A 76 -4.45 5.64 -5.84
CA VAL A 76 -4.51 4.43 -5.03
C VAL A 76 -5.94 4.17 -4.54
N LEU A 77 -6.64 5.18 -4.04
CA LEU A 77 -8.04 5.02 -3.62
C LEU A 77 -8.97 4.68 -4.79
N ASP A 78 -8.84 5.37 -5.92
CA ASP A 78 -9.64 5.10 -7.12
C ASP A 78 -9.41 3.66 -7.61
N GLU A 79 -8.16 3.18 -7.60
CA GLU A 79 -7.81 1.82 -7.97
C GLU A 79 -8.53 0.78 -7.10
N VAL A 80 -8.46 0.92 -5.76
CA VAL A 80 -9.12 -0.04 -4.85
C VAL A 80 -10.62 -0.02 -5.07
N MET A 81 -11.23 1.17 -5.15
CA MET A 81 -12.68 1.31 -5.35
C MET A 81 -13.13 0.72 -6.69
N ARG A 82 -12.38 0.97 -7.77
CA ARG A 82 -12.66 0.40 -9.10
C ARG A 82 -12.52 -1.12 -9.10
N SER A 83 -11.43 -1.64 -8.54
CA SER A 83 -11.16 -3.09 -8.50
C SER A 83 -12.20 -3.82 -7.66
N ALA A 84 -12.57 -3.26 -6.50
CA ALA A 84 -13.62 -3.81 -5.65
C ALA A 84 -14.98 -3.85 -6.37
N ARG A 85 -15.34 -2.76 -7.05
CA ARG A 85 -16.58 -2.71 -7.85
C ARG A 85 -16.60 -3.76 -8.95
N GLU A 86 -15.49 -3.94 -9.66
CA GLU A 86 -15.37 -4.95 -10.72
C GLU A 86 -15.44 -6.39 -10.16
N ALA A 87 -14.94 -6.62 -8.96
CA ALA A 87 -14.98 -7.91 -8.28
C ALA A 87 -16.28 -8.16 -7.47
N GLY A 88 -17.16 -7.17 -7.34
CA GLY A 88 -18.35 -7.25 -6.49
C GLY A 88 -18.02 -7.31 -4.98
N VAL A 89 -16.87 -6.77 -4.58
CA VAL A 89 -16.43 -6.69 -3.18
C VAL A 89 -16.88 -5.36 -2.58
N GLU A 90 -17.52 -5.41 -1.41
CA GLU A 90 -17.84 -4.22 -0.66
C GLU A 90 -16.69 -3.84 0.27
N ILE A 91 -16.13 -2.64 0.07
CA ILE A 91 -15.11 -2.09 0.96
C ILE A 91 -15.82 -1.55 2.20
N THR A 92 -15.61 -2.22 3.33
CA THR A 92 -16.19 -1.87 4.62
C THR A 92 -15.09 -1.28 5.52
N GLY A 93 -14.88 0.02 5.43
CA GLY A 93 -13.88 0.71 6.26
C GLY A 93 -13.16 1.84 5.52
N LYS A 94 -12.20 2.45 6.21
CA LYS A 94 -11.32 3.45 5.63
C LYS A 94 -10.00 2.80 5.21
N ILE A 95 -9.37 3.37 4.19
CA ILE A 95 -8.03 3.01 3.75
C ILE A 95 -7.12 4.13 4.24
N GLU A 96 -6.52 3.96 5.42
CA GLU A 96 -5.71 5.00 6.08
C GLU A 96 -4.22 4.72 5.96
N SER A 97 -3.83 3.46 5.75
CA SER A 97 -2.43 3.00 5.69
C SER A 97 -2.13 2.09 4.50
N ILE A 98 -0.83 1.85 4.26
CA ILE A 98 -0.36 0.87 3.26
C ILE A 98 -0.88 -0.54 3.59
N ASP A 99 -0.95 -0.94 4.86
CA ASP A 99 -1.50 -2.24 5.29
C ASP A 99 -2.97 -2.38 4.88
N ASP A 100 -3.79 -1.34 5.10
CA ASP A 100 -5.21 -1.35 4.71
C ASP A 100 -5.35 -1.54 3.19
N TYR A 101 -4.57 -0.79 2.41
CA TYR A 101 -4.55 -0.90 0.96
C TYR A 101 -4.20 -2.33 0.51
N ILE A 102 -3.09 -2.88 1.02
CA ILE A 102 -2.62 -4.23 0.64
C ILE A 102 -3.66 -5.29 0.99
N ARG A 103 -4.26 -5.22 2.19
CA ARG A 103 -5.29 -6.18 2.60
C ARG A 103 -6.51 -6.13 1.70
N TRP A 104 -6.98 -4.93 1.34
CA TRP A 104 -8.10 -4.80 0.42
C TRP A 104 -7.76 -5.33 -0.97
N MET A 105 -6.62 -4.97 -1.54
CA MET A 105 -6.22 -5.46 -2.87
C MET A 105 -6.05 -6.97 -2.90
N CYS A 106 -5.45 -7.59 -1.88
CA CYS A 106 -5.37 -9.04 -1.79
C CYS A 106 -6.76 -9.70 -1.63
N ALA A 107 -7.66 -9.10 -0.86
CA ALA A 107 -9.03 -9.62 -0.71
C ALA A 107 -9.81 -9.55 -2.04
N ILE A 108 -9.67 -8.44 -2.77
CA ILE A 108 -10.29 -8.23 -4.07
C ILE A 108 -9.71 -9.20 -5.10
N GLU A 109 -8.38 -9.38 -5.13
CA GLU A 109 -7.71 -10.33 -6.01
C GLU A 109 -8.23 -11.75 -5.78
N ALA A 110 -8.27 -12.18 -4.51
CA ALA A 110 -8.79 -13.48 -4.12
C ALA A 110 -10.26 -13.68 -4.52
N ALA A 111 -11.11 -12.66 -4.33
CA ALA A 111 -12.52 -12.69 -4.72
C ALA A 111 -12.71 -12.72 -6.24
N SER A 112 -11.86 -12.01 -6.99
CA SER A 112 -11.94 -11.93 -8.45
C SER A 112 -11.43 -13.19 -9.16
N GLY A 113 -10.63 -14.01 -8.48
CA GLY A 113 -10.01 -15.22 -9.04
C GLY A 113 -8.98 -14.96 -10.14
N LYS A 114 -8.53 -13.71 -10.30
CA LYS A 114 -7.53 -13.29 -11.28
C LYS A 114 -6.53 -12.32 -10.64
N PRO A 115 -5.25 -12.32 -11.07
CA PRO A 115 -4.28 -11.33 -10.62
C PRO A 115 -4.74 -9.91 -10.99
N LEU A 116 -4.57 -8.95 -10.08
CA LEU A 116 -4.89 -7.55 -10.36
C LEU A 116 -3.69 -6.78 -10.98
N ARG A 117 -2.48 -7.32 -10.87
CA ARG A 117 -1.22 -6.70 -11.28
C ARG A 117 -0.17 -7.73 -11.70
#